data_AF-A0A8S1BQQ6-F1
#
_entry.id   AF-A0A8S1BQQ6-F1
#
_cell.length_a   1.000
_cell.length_b   1.000
_cell.length_c   1.000
_cell.angle_alpha   90.00
_cell.angle_beta   90.00
_cell.angle_gamma   90.00
#
_symmetry.space_group_name_H-M   'P 1'
#
loop_
_entity.id
_entity.type
_entity.pdbx_description
1 polymer ?
#
loop_
_entity_poly.entity_id
_entity_poly.type
_entity_poly.pdbx_seq_one_letter_code
_entity_poly.pdbx_strand_id
1 'polypeptide(L)'
;MQENEVPIQGFDQQAKKKEEAEGGTFCCSICRLEETYHCRGPVPYFCKTVRVSPDSYIARDPFMPPGQRSFLLLGSDCYACSKPVCQACSLFFAKRFCKPCAVVISYQDDYEESKFDFSDLCPLSYRVVQIVQNSSDQVFHLKKSLEDRSNDAKQIQALVKSGVDSTLEVIEKFGKYLEKMDRETRMSDRKMHQEIMVKLEQDGKKVSSEISSMFSKFEENNNRLFENMKSEIRAATLPILEELNKFERKVSQFDNEFQALESKTKTALGQIDRFNCSKYYEKLTVTTLQNGKKYYLGDKKVTWRDAKHICEENDMSLASLKTRREIKLLWRVAKIDKESGSWLSASDIGRRPGHFVWRGGERVSREKDWWAKNEPNDFGKGKEACIGVFNDSLFSDPCNYTAHFICELPAECY
;
A
#
# COMPACT_ATOMS: atom_id res chain seq x y z
N MET A 1 35.62 -13.90 -69.44
CA MET A 1 35.37 -12.85 -68.44
C MET A 1 35.01 -13.58 -67.15
N GLN A 2 36.01 -14.10 -66.44
CA GLN A 2 36.68 -13.42 -65.33
C GLN A 2 35.72 -13.01 -64.21
N GLU A 3 35.80 -13.82 -63.15
CA GLU A 3 35.86 -13.47 -61.72
C GLU A 3 35.40 -12.07 -61.32
N ASN A 4 34.52 -12.04 -60.30
CA ASN A 4 34.78 -11.26 -59.10
C ASN A 4 33.92 -11.83 -57.96
N GLU A 5 34.53 -12.70 -57.17
CA GLU A 5 34.15 -12.90 -55.77
C GLU A 5 34.41 -11.59 -55.03
N VAL A 6 33.36 -11.00 -54.44
CA VAL A 6 33.52 -9.99 -53.39
C VAL A 6 33.14 -10.67 -52.07
N PRO A 7 34.09 -10.83 -51.13
CA PRO A 7 33.82 -11.50 -49.87
C PRO A 7 33.01 -10.55 -48.98
N ILE A 8 31.81 -10.98 -48.56
CA ILE A 8 31.12 -10.33 -47.46
C ILE A 8 31.85 -10.72 -46.19
N GLN A 9 32.88 -9.94 -45.88
CA GLN A 9 33.54 -9.91 -44.60
C GLN A 9 32.54 -9.55 -43.50
N GLY A 10 32.59 -10.32 -42.42
CA GLY A 10 32.47 -9.76 -41.08
C GLY A 10 31.06 -9.43 -40.60
N PHE A 11 30.22 -10.45 -40.39
CA PHE A 11 29.10 -10.35 -39.45
C PHE A 11 28.96 -11.60 -38.56
N ASP A 12 30.08 -12.23 -38.19
CA ASP A 12 30.06 -13.38 -37.26
C ASP A 12 31.11 -13.31 -36.15
N GLN A 13 31.41 -12.09 -35.67
CA GLN A 13 32.23 -11.92 -34.46
C GLN A 13 31.68 -10.90 -33.45
N GLN A 14 30.51 -10.30 -33.69
CA GLN A 14 29.88 -9.38 -32.73
C GLN A 14 28.67 -9.96 -31.97
N ALA A 15 28.27 -11.20 -32.26
CA ALA A 15 27.16 -11.87 -31.55
C ALA A 15 27.61 -12.79 -30.39
N LYS A 16 28.90 -12.81 -30.04
CA LYS A 16 29.46 -13.63 -28.94
C LYS A 16 30.13 -12.82 -27.81
N LYS A 17 29.79 -11.54 -27.68
CA LYS A 17 30.34 -10.65 -26.64
C LYS A 17 29.25 -9.83 -25.95
N LYS A 18 28.30 -10.48 -25.28
CA LYS A 18 27.41 -9.80 -24.31
C LYS A 18 26.74 -10.73 -23.29
N GLU A 19 27.39 -11.82 -22.91
CA GLU A 19 26.94 -12.65 -21.78
C GLU A 19 28.08 -12.74 -20.78
N GLU A 20 27.93 -11.98 -19.69
CA GLU A 20 28.44 -12.19 -18.33
C GLU A 20 28.46 -10.81 -17.65
N ALA A 21 27.31 -10.38 -17.13
CA ALA A 21 27.28 -9.26 -16.20
C ALA A 21 27.98 -9.72 -14.92
N GLU A 22 29.21 -9.24 -14.73
CA GLU A 22 30.06 -9.56 -13.58
C GLU A 22 29.26 -9.39 -12.28
N GLY A 23 29.38 -10.41 -11.41
CA GLY A 23 28.85 -10.33 -10.06
C GLY A 23 29.44 -9.14 -9.31
N GLY A 24 28.84 -8.78 -8.19
CA GLY A 24 29.27 -7.63 -7.40
C GLY A 24 28.65 -7.62 -6.02
N THR A 25 28.77 -6.48 -5.35
CA THR A 25 28.23 -6.28 -4.01
C THR A 25 26.89 -5.54 -4.09
N PHE A 26 25.84 -6.15 -3.56
CA PHE A 26 24.55 -5.53 -3.36
C PHE A 26 24.53 -4.91 -1.96
N CYS A 27 24.20 -3.63 -1.83
CA CYS A 27 23.98 -2.97 -0.54
C CYS A 27 22.59 -2.31 -0.51
N CYS A 28 21.75 -2.71 0.44
CA CYS A 28 20.43 -2.10 0.59
C CYS A 28 20.54 -0.66 1.10
N SER A 29 19.93 0.27 0.38
CA SER A 29 19.90 1.69 0.75
C SER A 29 19.13 2.03 2.04
N ILE A 30 18.35 1.08 2.58
CA ILE A 30 17.56 1.25 3.81
C ILE A 30 18.24 0.56 4.99
N CYS A 31 18.29 -0.77 4.99
CA CYS A 31 18.81 -1.54 6.14
C CYS A 31 20.32 -1.83 6.07
N ARG A 32 21.01 -1.38 5.01
CA ARG A 32 22.45 -1.62 4.78
C ARG A 32 22.85 -3.09 4.68
N LEU A 33 21.90 -4.01 4.47
CA LEU A 33 22.21 -5.40 4.14
C LEU A 33 23.15 -5.45 2.94
N GLU A 34 24.30 -6.09 3.11
CA GLU A 34 25.36 -6.19 2.13
C GLU A 34 25.61 -7.65 1.79
N GLU A 35 25.48 -8.00 0.51
CA GLU A 35 25.59 -9.38 0.04
C GLU A 35 26.17 -9.45 -1.37
N THR A 36 26.83 -10.55 -1.71
CA THR A 36 27.39 -10.75 -3.05
C THR A 36 26.33 -11.27 -4.02
N TYR A 37 26.02 -10.50 -5.06
CA TYR A 37 25.19 -10.95 -6.16
C TYR A 37 26.04 -11.53 -7.29
N HIS A 38 25.52 -12.54 -7.95
CA HIS A 38 26.20 -13.29 -9.01
C HIS A 38 25.66 -12.95 -10.40
N CYS A 39 24.45 -12.37 -10.48
CA CYS A 39 23.81 -11.95 -11.71
C CYS A 39 22.89 -10.75 -11.43
N ARG A 40 22.88 -9.77 -12.34
CA ARG A 40 21.89 -8.70 -12.36
C ARG A 40 21.11 -8.78 -13.66
N GLY A 41 19.78 -8.88 -13.59
CA GLY A 41 18.97 -9.02 -14.78
C GLY A 41 17.75 -9.93 -14.62
N PRO A 42 16.90 -10.00 -15.65
CA PRO A 42 15.63 -10.72 -15.60
C PRO A 42 15.77 -12.24 -15.72
N VAL A 43 16.94 -12.75 -16.11
CA VAL A 43 17.19 -14.19 -16.31
C VAL A 43 18.52 -14.56 -15.66
N PRO A 44 18.53 -15.30 -14.55
CA PRO A 44 19.77 -15.83 -14.01
C PRO A 44 20.33 -16.89 -14.96
N TYR A 45 21.60 -16.77 -15.36
CA TYR A 45 22.24 -17.69 -16.29
C TYR A 45 22.27 -19.15 -15.80
N PHE A 46 22.15 -19.34 -14.48
CA PHE A 46 22.11 -20.64 -13.81
C PHE A 46 20.68 -21.20 -13.60
N CYS A 47 19.63 -20.43 -13.87
CA CYS A 47 18.23 -20.89 -13.84
C CYS A 47 17.37 -20.19 -14.90
N LYS A 48 17.25 -20.81 -16.08
CA LYS A 48 16.55 -20.23 -17.25
C LYS A 48 15.01 -20.33 -17.19
N THR A 49 14.47 -21.05 -16.21
CA THR A 49 13.03 -21.39 -16.13
C THR A 49 12.20 -20.25 -15.49
N VAL A 50 12.82 -19.38 -14.71
CA VAL A 50 12.14 -18.30 -13.98
C VAL A 50 12.63 -16.95 -14.49
N ARG A 51 11.69 -16.05 -14.79
CA ARG A 51 12.00 -14.67 -15.15
C ARG A 51 11.67 -13.74 -13.98
N VAL A 52 12.58 -12.81 -13.70
CA VAL A 52 12.42 -11.76 -12.68
C VAL A 52 12.47 -10.37 -13.32
N SER A 53 12.31 -9.32 -12.51
CA SER A 53 12.38 -7.94 -12.98
C SER A 53 13.78 -7.62 -13.55
N PRO A 54 13.91 -6.77 -14.60
CA PRO A 54 15.20 -6.42 -15.21
C PRO A 54 16.26 -5.89 -14.24
N ASP A 55 15.85 -5.25 -13.15
CA ASP A 55 16.75 -4.58 -12.22
C ASP A 55 17.07 -5.45 -10.98
N SER A 56 16.80 -6.76 -11.06
CA SER A 56 16.95 -7.69 -9.94
C SER A 56 18.39 -8.08 -9.65
N TYR A 57 18.77 -8.10 -8.38
CA TYR A 57 20.04 -8.63 -7.87
C TYR A 57 19.86 -10.08 -7.42
N ILE A 58 20.60 -11.00 -8.04
CA ILE A 58 20.43 -12.45 -7.87
C ILE A 58 21.73 -13.08 -7.39
N ALA A 59 21.67 -13.84 -6.29
CA ALA A 59 22.76 -14.67 -5.81
C ALA A 59 22.49 -16.16 -6.06
N ARG A 60 23.56 -16.95 -6.11
CA ARG A 60 23.43 -18.41 -6.08
C ARG A 60 22.99 -18.83 -4.68
N ASP A 61 22.15 -19.86 -4.63
CA ASP A 61 21.77 -20.48 -3.36
C ASP A 61 22.91 -21.40 -2.88
N PRO A 62 23.61 -21.08 -1.77
CA PRO A 62 24.76 -21.85 -1.30
C PRO A 62 24.36 -23.19 -0.65
N PHE A 63 23.07 -23.41 -0.38
CA PHE A 63 22.57 -24.62 0.26
C PHE A 63 21.96 -25.62 -0.73
N MET A 64 22.11 -25.38 -2.03
CA MET A 64 21.47 -26.18 -3.07
C MET A 64 22.18 -27.53 -3.30
N PRO A 65 21.45 -28.67 -3.25
CA PRO A 65 22.00 -29.98 -3.60
C PRO A 65 22.41 -30.07 -5.08
N PRO A 66 23.39 -30.93 -5.44
CA PRO A 66 23.79 -31.15 -6.82
C PRO A 66 22.60 -31.61 -7.68
N GLY A 67 22.31 -30.89 -8.77
CA GLY A 67 21.25 -31.21 -9.74
C GLY A 67 19.96 -30.39 -9.61
N GLN A 68 19.79 -29.61 -8.53
CA GLN A 68 18.67 -28.66 -8.40
C GLN A 68 19.07 -27.25 -8.83
N ARG A 69 18.12 -26.48 -9.39
CA ARG A 69 18.33 -25.13 -9.92
C ARG A 69 17.45 -24.12 -9.19
N SER A 70 18.00 -23.49 -8.17
CA SER A 70 17.36 -22.40 -7.43
C SER A 70 18.33 -21.23 -7.24
N PHE A 71 17.80 -20.07 -6.89
CA PHE A 71 18.52 -18.81 -6.78
C PHE A 71 17.93 -17.98 -5.63
N LEU A 72 18.75 -17.10 -5.08
CA LEU A 72 18.32 -16.13 -4.08
C LEU A 72 18.12 -14.77 -4.74
N LEU A 73 16.92 -14.22 -4.59
CA LEU A 73 16.61 -12.86 -5.05
C LEU A 73 16.87 -11.87 -3.91
N LEU A 74 17.99 -11.15 -3.95
CA LEU A 74 18.41 -10.24 -2.88
C LEU A 74 17.53 -8.98 -2.82
N GLY A 75 17.18 -8.43 -4.00
CA GLY A 75 16.50 -7.15 -4.12
C GLY A 75 16.37 -6.69 -5.57
N SER A 76 15.93 -5.46 -5.76
CA SER A 76 16.04 -4.74 -7.04
C SER A 76 16.16 -3.23 -6.79
N ASP A 77 16.36 -2.45 -7.84
CA ASP A 77 16.27 -1.00 -7.72
C ASP A 77 14.83 -0.56 -7.49
N CYS A 78 14.66 0.46 -6.66
CA CYS A 78 13.38 1.13 -6.47
C CYS A 78 13.01 1.90 -7.73
N TYR A 79 11.81 1.67 -8.25
CA TYR A 79 11.33 2.33 -9.46
C TYR A 79 11.25 3.86 -9.36
N ALA A 80 10.99 4.40 -8.16
CA ALA A 80 10.83 5.85 -7.96
C ALA A 80 12.17 6.58 -7.72
N CYS A 81 13.08 6.01 -6.92
CA CYS A 81 14.33 6.68 -6.55
C CYS A 81 15.60 6.03 -7.13
N SER A 82 15.46 4.93 -7.86
CA SER A 82 16.54 4.15 -8.48
C SER A 82 17.61 3.64 -7.51
N LYS A 83 17.35 3.65 -6.20
CA LYS A 83 18.27 3.11 -5.19
C LYS A 83 18.05 1.61 -4.99
N PRO A 84 19.12 0.82 -4.77
CA PRO A 84 19.01 -0.61 -4.50
C PRO A 84 18.29 -0.87 -3.17
N VAL A 85 17.31 -1.78 -3.19
CA VAL A 85 16.50 -2.11 -2.01
C VAL A 85 16.26 -3.62 -1.91
N CYS A 86 16.44 -4.19 -0.72
CA CYS A 86 16.30 -5.62 -0.50
C CYS A 86 14.83 -6.05 -0.45
N GLN A 87 14.56 -7.36 -0.55
CA GLN A 87 13.18 -7.89 -0.49
C GLN A 87 12.39 -7.33 0.70
N ALA A 88 12.94 -7.36 1.91
CA ALA A 88 12.26 -6.95 3.13
C ALA A 88 12.03 -5.43 3.25
N CYS A 89 12.82 -4.60 2.55
CA CYS A 89 12.73 -3.14 2.58
C CYS A 89 11.93 -2.56 1.42
N SER A 90 11.26 -3.41 0.64
CA SER A 90 10.54 -3.02 -0.58
C SER A 90 9.19 -3.71 -0.69
N LEU A 91 8.31 -3.12 -1.50
CA LEU A 91 7.03 -3.70 -1.90
C LEU A 91 7.05 -3.92 -3.41
N PHE A 92 6.48 -5.03 -3.88
CA PHE A 92 6.37 -5.37 -5.29
C PHE A 92 4.91 -5.65 -5.68
N PHE A 93 4.41 -4.92 -6.67
CA PHE A 93 3.13 -5.20 -7.33
C PHE A 93 3.37 -5.45 -8.83
N ALA A 94 3.47 -4.37 -9.62
CA ALA A 94 3.94 -4.42 -11.02
C ALA A 94 5.39 -3.93 -11.16
N LYS A 95 5.85 -3.07 -10.24
CA LYS A 95 7.20 -2.51 -10.12
C LYS A 95 7.62 -2.57 -8.66
N ARG A 96 8.92 -2.53 -8.37
CA ARG A 96 9.43 -2.55 -6.99
C ARG A 96 9.59 -1.12 -6.48
N PHE A 97 9.07 -0.84 -5.29
CA PHE A 97 9.24 0.43 -4.60
C PHE A 97 9.90 0.20 -3.25
N CYS A 98 10.82 1.07 -2.83
CA CYS A 98 11.29 1.05 -1.45
C CYS A 98 10.15 1.55 -0.54
N LYS A 99 10.10 1.07 0.71
CA LYS A 99 9.02 1.44 1.66
C LYS A 99 8.78 2.96 1.73
N PRO A 100 9.80 3.84 1.84
CA PRO A 100 9.59 5.29 1.83
C PRO A 100 8.94 5.81 0.54
N CYS A 101 9.36 5.34 -0.63
CA CYS A 101 8.77 5.77 -1.91
C CYS A 101 7.35 5.23 -2.10
N ALA A 102 7.04 4.03 -1.59
CA ALA A 102 5.69 3.48 -1.65
C ALA A 102 4.70 4.35 -0.85
N VAL A 103 5.12 4.83 0.34
CA VAL A 103 4.32 5.72 1.18
C VAL A 103 4.07 7.07 0.51
N VAL A 104 5.06 7.66 -0.15
CA VAL A 104 4.87 8.97 -0.82
C VAL A 104 3.90 8.89 -2.00
N ILE A 105 3.88 7.76 -2.72
CA ILE A 105 3.01 7.56 -3.89
C ILE A 105 1.55 7.29 -3.44
N SER A 106 1.33 6.69 -2.26
CA SER A 106 -0.02 6.45 -1.75
C SER A 106 -0.77 7.69 -1.25
N TYR A 107 -0.11 8.86 -1.15
CA TYR A 107 -0.74 10.12 -0.74
C TYR A 107 -1.11 11.05 -1.91
N GLN A 108 -0.90 10.64 -3.17
CA GLN A 108 -1.23 11.48 -4.34
C GLN A 108 -2.53 11.10 -5.05
N ASP A 109 -3.20 10.03 -4.65
CA ASP A 109 -4.49 9.62 -5.21
C ASP A 109 -5.59 9.74 -4.13
N ASP A 110 -6.36 10.82 -4.19
CA ASP A 110 -7.55 11.03 -3.36
C ASP A 110 -8.76 10.26 -3.94
N TYR A 111 -9.50 9.62 -3.03
CA TYR A 111 -10.88 9.11 -3.09
C TYR A 111 -11.20 7.79 -3.82
N GLU A 112 -11.31 6.71 -3.04
CA GLU A 112 -12.58 5.97 -2.84
C GLU A 112 -12.51 5.12 -1.55
N GLU A 113 -13.61 5.06 -0.81
CA GLU A 113 -13.73 4.37 0.48
C GLU A 113 -13.37 2.88 0.38
N SER A 114 -12.50 2.44 1.29
CA SER A 114 -12.51 1.16 2.04
C SER A 114 -11.17 0.43 2.06
N LYS A 115 -10.46 0.58 3.20
CA LYS A 115 -9.85 -0.46 4.03
C LYS A 115 -8.65 0.12 4.77
N PHE A 116 -8.74 0.07 6.09
CA PHE A 116 -7.60 0.23 6.98
C PHE A 116 -6.58 -0.88 6.66
N ASP A 117 -5.37 -0.52 6.22
CA ASP A 117 -4.33 -1.49 5.87
C ASP A 117 -3.43 -1.77 7.10
N PHE A 118 -3.47 -3.01 7.59
CA PHE A 118 -2.72 -3.50 8.76
C PHE A 118 -1.25 -3.85 8.44
N SER A 119 -0.66 -3.23 7.42
CA SER A 119 0.67 -3.61 6.89
C SER A 119 1.87 -3.17 7.74
N ASP A 120 1.65 -2.56 8.91
CA ASP A 120 2.70 -2.07 9.82
C ASP A 120 2.97 -2.92 11.09
N LEU A 121 2.43 -4.14 11.23
CA LEU A 121 2.68 -4.99 12.41
C LEU A 121 3.76 -6.09 12.20
N CYS A 122 4.58 -6.26 13.23
CA CYS A 122 5.73 -7.18 13.45
C CYS A 122 5.62 -8.61 12.86
N PRO A 123 6.72 -9.33 12.50
CA PRO A 123 6.69 -10.61 11.74
C PRO A 123 5.85 -11.77 12.33
N LEU A 124 5.50 -11.72 13.61
CA LEU A 124 4.59 -12.70 14.23
C LEU A 124 3.11 -12.44 13.89
N SER A 125 2.72 -11.21 13.54
CA SER A 125 1.35 -10.87 13.11
C SER A 125 1.06 -11.38 11.68
N TYR A 126 2.04 -11.36 10.78
CA TYR A 126 1.86 -11.74 9.37
C TYR A 126 1.42 -13.20 9.18
N ARG A 127 2.00 -14.15 9.96
CA ARG A 127 1.60 -15.57 9.87
C ARG A 127 0.18 -15.80 10.39
N VAL A 128 -0.22 -15.05 11.41
CA VAL A 128 -1.56 -15.11 11.99
C VAL A 128 -2.58 -14.50 11.01
N VAL A 129 -2.25 -13.38 10.37
CA VAL A 129 -3.05 -12.77 9.30
C VAL A 129 -3.19 -13.70 8.10
N GLN A 130 -2.12 -14.35 7.66
CA GLN A 130 -2.19 -15.33 6.56
C GLN A 130 -3.07 -16.54 6.90
N ILE A 131 -3.02 -17.05 8.14
CA ILE A 131 -3.90 -18.15 8.57
C ILE A 131 -5.36 -17.68 8.55
N VAL A 132 -5.65 -16.50 9.10
CA VAL A 132 -7.01 -15.93 9.11
C VAL A 132 -7.53 -15.65 7.69
N GLN A 133 -6.70 -15.11 6.80
CA GLN A 133 -7.04 -14.88 5.39
C GLN A 133 -7.29 -16.18 4.64
N ASN A 134 -6.39 -17.17 4.77
CA ASN A 134 -6.58 -18.48 4.14
C ASN A 134 -7.85 -19.19 4.64
N SER A 135 -8.14 -19.10 5.95
CA SER A 135 -9.38 -19.65 6.51
C SER A 135 -10.63 -18.88 6.04
N SER A 136 -10.56 -17.56 5.92
CA SER A 136 -11.64 -16.72 5.36
C SER A 136 -11.93 -17.07 3.90
N ASP A 137 -10.89 -17.24 3.08
CA ASP A 137 -11.02 -17.59 1.66
C ASP A 137 -11.61 -19.00 1.48
N GLN A 138 -11.20 -19.95 2.32
CA GLN A 138 -11.79 -21.29 2.34
C GLN A 138 -13.29 -21.25 2.69
N VAL A 139 -13.69 -20.46 3.68
CA VAL A 139 -15.10 -20.28 4.06
C VAL A 139 -15.89 -19.61 2.93
N PHE A 140 -15.31 -18.61 2.25
CA PHE A 140 -15.94 -17.95 1.11
C PHE A 140 -16.17 -18.92 -0.06
N HIS A 141 -15.18 -19.75 -0.40
CA HIS A 141 -15.29 -20.76 -1.45
C HIS A 141 -16.33 -21.84 -1.12
N LEU A 142 -16.37 -22.30 0.14
CA LEU A 142 -17.39 -23.24 0.61
C LEU A 142 -18.79 -22.66 0.51
N LYS A 143 -18.99 -21.40 0.91
CA LYS A 143 -20.28 -20.69 0.80
C LYS A 143 -20.73 -20.59 -0.67
N LYS A 144 -19.83 -20.20 -1.57
CA LYS A 144 -20.13 -20.08 -2.99
C LYS A 144 -20.49 -21.43 -3.64
N SER A 145 -19.73 -22.48 -3.34
CA SER A 145 -20.03 -23.84 -3.85
C SER A 145 -21.38 -24.37 -3.35
N LEU A 146 -21.80 -23.97 -2.15
CA LEU A 146 -23.12 -24.28 -1.59
C LEU A 146 -24.26 -23.52 -2.27
N GLU A 147 -24.05 -22.23 -2.59
CA GLU A 147 -25.00 -21.42 -3.35
C GLU A 147 -25.18 -21.97 -4.77
N ASP A 148 -24.09 -22.35 -5.44
CA ASP A 148 -24.12 -22.93 -6.79
C ASP A 148 -24.92 -24.25 -6.79
N ARG A 149 -24.65 -25.18 -5.86
CA ARG A 149 -25.40 -26.43 -5.73
C ARG A 149 -26.88 -26.21 -5.39
N SER A 150 -27.20 -25.17 -4.61
CA SER A 150 -28.59 -24.81 -4.33
C SER A 150 -29.31 -24.28 -5.59
N ASN A 151 -28.60 -23.60 -6.48
CA ASN A 151 -29.17 -23.09 -7.72
C ASN A 151 -29.36 -24.23 -8.74
N ASP A 152 -28.38 -25.13 -8.88
CA ASP A 152 -28.48 -26.32 -9.73
C ASP A 152 -29.70 -27.18 -9.35
N ALA A 153 -29.93 -27.37 -8.05
CA ALA A 153 -31.07 -28.13 -7.57
C ALA A 153 -32.42 -27.48 -7.89
N LYS A 154 -32.53 -26.15 -7.77
CA LYS A 154 -33.74 -25.41 -8.19
C LYS A 154 -33.97 -25.54 -9.69
N GLN A 155 -32.90 -25.54 -10.48
CA GLN A 155 -32.97 -25.68 -11.92
C GLN A 155 -33.41 -27.08 -12.34
N ILE A 156 -32.89 -28.12 -11.67
CA ILE A 156 -33.35 -29.52 -11.84
C ILE A 156 -34.82 -29.63 -11.47
N GLN A 157 -35.26 -29.05 -10.35
CA GLN A 157 -36.66 -29.07 -9.93
C GLN A 157 -37.59 -28.40 -10.97
N ALA A 158 -37.16 -27.30 -11.58
CA ALA A 158 -37.89 -26.63 -12.65
C ALA A 158 -37.98 -27.48 -13.94
N LEU A 159 -36.87 -28.11 -14.35
CA LEU A 159 -36.83 -28.99 -15.53
C LEU A 159 -37.72 -30.22 -15.36
N VAL A 160 -37.68 -30.84 -14.19
CA VAL A 160 -38.52 -32.00 -13.90
C VAL A 160 -40.00 -31.58 -13.91
N LYS A 161 -40.35 -30.43 -13.30
CA LYS A 161 -41.72 -29.90 -13.34
C LYS A 161 -42.20 -29.64 -14.78
N SER A 162 -41.38 -29.03 -15.64
CA SER A 162 -41.78 -28.80 -17.03
C SER A 162 -41.96 -30.11 -17.81
N GLY A 163 -41.17 -31.14 -17.51
CA GLY A 163 -41.33 -32.47 -18.08
C GLY A 163 -42.66 -33.12 -17.71
N VAL A 164 -43.11 -32.95 -16.47
CA VAL A 164 -44.42 -33.42 -16.00
C VAL A 164 -45.56 -32.68 -16.70
N ASP A 165 -45.49 -31.35 -16.75
CA ASP A 165 -46.51 -30.52 -17.38
C ASP A 165 -46.66 -30.88 -18.87
N SER A 166 -45.54 -31.10 -19.56
CA SER A 166 -45.52 -31.55 -20.96
C SER A 166 -46.17 -32.94 -21.13
N THR A 167 -45.93 -33.85 -20.19
CA THR A 167 -46.52 -35.20 -20.22
C THR A 167 -48.03 -35.15 -19.98
N LEU A 168 -48.49 -34.31 -19.04
CA LEU A 168 -49.90 -34.05 -18.79
C LEU A 168 -50.60 -33.46 -20.01
N GLU A 169 -49.96 -32.53 -20.73
CA GLU A 169 -50.51 -31.94 -21.95
C GLU A 169 -50.71 -32.97 -23.07
N VAL A 170 -49.77 -33.92 -23.23
CA VAL A 170 -49.89 -35.02 -24.20
C VAL A 170 -51.07 -35.93 -23.84
N ILE A 171 -51.23 -36.25 -22.56
CA ILE A 171 -52.36 -37.06 -22.06
C ILE A 171 -53.70 -36.32 -22.35
N GLU A 172 -53.76 -35.01 -22.14
CA GLU A 172 -54.96 -34.22 -22.40
C GLU A 172 -55.32 -34.16 -23.89
N LYS A 173 -54.31 -33.97 -24.77
CA LYS A 173 -54.50 -34.01 -26.24
C LYS A 173 -54.97 -35.37 -26.71
N PHE A 174 -54.41 -36.45 -26.16
CA PHE A 174 -54.85 -37.81 -26.47
C PHE A 174 -56.30 -38.03 -26.04
N GLY A 175 -56.70 -37.53 -24.87
CA GLY A 175 -58.11 -37.53 -24.43
C GLY A 175 -59.06 -36.84 -25.41
N LYS A 176 -58.71 -35.66 -25.92
CA LYS A 176 -59.50 -34.94 -26.94
C LYS A 176 -59.58 -35.68 -28.27
N TYR A 177 -58.50 -36.36 -28.69
CA TYR A 177 -58.47 -37.17 -29.91
C TYR A 177 -59.38 -38.40 -29.78
N LEU A 178 -59.34 -39.03 -28.62
CA LEU A 178 -60.21 -40.14 -28.25
C LEU A 178 -61.70 -39.72 -28.31
N GLU A 179 -62.09 -38.58 -27.71
CA GLU A 179 -63.47 -38.06 -27.82
C GLU A 179 -63.92 -37.76 -29.25
N LYS A 180 -62.99 -37.44 -30.15
CA LYS A 180 -63.28 -37.22 -31.57
C LYS A 180 -63.55 -38.54 -32.29
N MET A 181 -62.73 -39.57 -32.04
CA MET A 181 -62.93 -40.91 -32.59
C MET A 181 -64.27 -41.53 -32.14
N ASP A 182 -64.69 -41.33 -30.89
CA ASP A 182 -65.99 -41.79 -30.37
C ASP A 182 -67.18 -41.23 -31.18
N ARG A 183 -67.11 -39.95 -31.56
CA ARG A 183 -68.13 -39.28 -32.38
C ARG A 183 -68.22 -39.82 -33.82
N GLU A 184 -67.14 -40.39 -34.35
CA GLU A 184 -67.02 -40.82 -35.75
C GLU A 184 -67.36 -42.32 -35.98
N THR A 185 -67.67 -43.10 -34.93
CA THR A 185 -67.83 -44.57 -35.00
C THR A 185 -69.27 -45.04 -35.37
N ARG A 186 -69.40 -46.06 -36.24
CA ARG A 186 -70.67 -46.66 -36.71
C ARG A 186 -71.43 -47.42 -35.60
N MET A 187 -72.76 -47.51 -35.70
CA MET A 187 -73.64 -48.03 -34.63
C MET A 187 -73.36 -49.48 -34.16
N SER A 188 -72.85 -50.38 -35.01
CA SER A 188 -72.54 -51.77 -34.61
C SER A 188 -71.27 -51.89 -33.77
N ASP A 189 -70.30 -51.00 -33.98
CA ASP A 189 -69.01 -50.98 -33.28
C ASP A 189 -69.01 -50.07 -32.05
N ARG A 190 -70.04 -49.22 -31.90
CA ARG A 190 -70.16 -48.26 -30.78
C ARG A 190 -70.06 -48.89 -29.41
N LYS A 191 -70.64 -50.06 -29.17
CA LYS A 191 -70.68 -50.64 -27.82
C LYS A 191 -69.30 -51.12 -27.38
N MET A 192 -68.58 -51.81 -28.29
CA MET A 192 -67.20 -52.24 -28.07
C MET A 192 -66.23 -51.05 -28.02
N HIS A 193 -66.45 -50.05 -28.88
CA HIS A 193 -65.70 -48.79 -28.86
C HIS A 193 -65.87 -48.08 -27.52
N GLN A 194 -67.10 -47.84 -27.06
CA GLN A 194 -67.40 -47.17 -25.80
C GLN A 194 -66.76 -47.89 -24.59
N GLU A 195 -66.76 -49.23 -24.58
CA GLU A 195 -66.08 -50.02 -23.54
C GLU A 195 -64.56 -49.84 -23.55
N ILE A 196 -63.92 -49.80 -24.73
CA ILE A 196 -62.47 -49.54 -24.87
C ILE A 196 -62.14 -48.11 -24.43
N MET A 197 -62.96 -47.13 -24.79
CA MET A 197 -62.75 -45.72 -24.46
C MET A 197 -62.83 -45.48 -22.95
N VAL A 198 -63.84 -46.05 -22.29
CA VAL A 198 -63.97 -45.98 -20.82
C VAL A 198 -62.76 -46.60 -20.13
N LYS A 199 -62.25 -47.73 -20.65
CA LYS A 199 -61.08 -48.41 -20.09
C LYS A 199 -59.79 -47.59 -20.28
N LEU A 200 -59.57 -47.02 -21.45
CA LEU A 200 -58.44 -46.13 -21.72
C LEU A 200 -58.48 -44.86 -20.86
N GLU A 201 -59.66 -44.29 -20.61
CA GLU A 201 -59.82 -43.13 -19.74
C GLU A 201 -59.54 -43.48 -18.26
N GLN A 202 -60.02 -44.64 -17.80
CA GLN A 202 -59.71 -45.15 -16.45
C GLN A 202 -58.22 -45.43 -16.27
N ASP A 203 -57.59 -46.09 -17.24
CA ASP A 203 -56.15 -46.38 -17.22
C ASP A 203 -55.32 -45.09 -17.27
N GLY A 204 -55.73 -44.10 -18.09
CA GLY A 204 -55.10 -42.77 -18.13
C GLY A 204 -55.20 -42.01 -16.81
N LYS A 205 -56.38 -42.01 -16.17
CA LYS A 205 -56.56 -41.42 -14.82
C LYS A 205 -55.71 -42.13 -13.77
N LYS A 206 -55.62 -43.46 -13.83
CA LYS A 206 -54.79 -44.25 -12.92
C LYS A 206 -53.31 -43.89 -13.06
N VAL A 207 -52.77 -43.86 -14.28
CA VAL A 207 -51.38 -43.47 -14.56
C VAL A 207 -51.09 -42.05 -14.09
N SER A 208 -51.97 -41.10 -14.36
CA SER A 208 -51.83 -39.71 -13.90
C SER A 208 -51.78 -39.60 -12.37
N SER A 209 -52.62 -40.36 -11.66
CA SER A 209 -52.63 -40.39 -10.19
C SER A 209 -51.36 -41.01 -9.59
N GLU A 210 -50.82 -42.07 -10.21
CA GLU A 210 -49.58 -42.72 -9.79
C GLU A 210 -48.37 -41.81 -10.00
N ILE A 211 -48.30 -41.11 -11.14
CA ILE A 211 -47.26 -40.11 -11.42
C ILE A 211 -47.33 -38.97 -10.39
N SER A 212 -48.51 -38.41 -10.14
CA SER A 212 -48.69 -37.32 -9.17
C SER A 212 -48.27 -37.71 -7.75
N SER A 213 -48.58 -38.94 -7.34
CA SER A 213 -48.16 -39.52 -6.06
C SER A 213 -46.64 -39.71 -5.97
N MET A 214 -46.00 -40.25 -7.01
CA MET A 214 -44.54 -40.37 -7.06
C MET A 214 -43.86 -39.02 -7.00
N PHE A 215 -44.41 -38.02 -7.68
CA PHE A 215 -43.90 -36.65 -7.67
C PHE A 215 -43.94 -36.00 -6.29
N SER A 216 -45.07 -36.12 -5.61
CA SER A 216 -45.23 -35.57 -4.26
C SER A 216 -44.21 -36.18 -3.29
N LYS A 217 -43.98 -37.50 -3.38
CA LYS A 217 -42.97 -38.20 -2.56
C LYS A 217 -41.53 -37.81 -2.90
N PHE A 218 -41.24 -37.59 -4.19
CA PHE A 218 -39.93 -37.12 -4.63
C PHE A 218 -39.63 -35.71 -4.10
N GLU A 219 -40.61 -34.81 -4.19
CA GLU A 219 -40.49 -33.44 -3.68
C GLU A 219 -40.31 -33.40 -2.16
N GLU A 220 -41.08 -34.21 -1.43
CA GLU A 220 -40.95 -34.33 0.03
C GLU A 220 -39.57 -34.87 0.44
N ASN A 221 -39.09 -35.93 -0.22
CA ASN A 221 -37.76 -36.49 0.05
C ASN A 221 -36.63 -35.50 -0.25
N ASN A 222 -36.71 -34.76 -1.36
CA ASN A 222 -35.72 -33.73 -1.69
C ASN A 222 -35.72 -32.60 -0.67
N ASN A 223 -36.88 -32.08 -0.29
CA ASN A 223 -36.99 -31.03 0.71
C ASN A 223 -36.41 -31.47 2.06
N ARG A 224 -36.68 -32.72 2.47
CA ARG A 224 -36.09 -33.31 3.68
C ARG A 224 -34.55 -33.41 3.58
N LEU A 225 -34.03 -33.83 2.42
CA LEU A 225 -32.59 -33.91 2.18
C LEU A 225 -31.94 -32.52 2.31
N PHE A 226 -32.57 -31.49 1.73
CA PHE A 226 -32.09 -30.11 1.79
C PHE A 226 -32.02 -29.58 3.22
N GLU A 227 -33.07 -29.75 4.01
CA GLU A 227 -33.07 -29.25 5.40
C GLU A 227 -32.08 -30.01 6.29
N ASN A 228 -31.90 -31.32 6.08
CA ASN A 228 -30.87 -32.09 6.77
C ASN A 228 -29.46 -31.56 6.43
N MET A 229 -29.16 -31.38 5.16
CA MET A 229 -27.86 -30.88 4.70
C MET A 229 -27.57 -29.47 5.26
N LYS A 230 -28.58 -28.60 5.27
CA LYS A 230 -28.50 -27.25 5.86
C LYS A 230 -28.25 -27.29 7.37
N SER A 231 -28.84 -28.25 8.08
CA SER A 231 -28.63 -28.42 9.52
C SER A 231 -27.22 -28.87 9.86
N GLU A 232 -26.66 -29.82 9.09
CA GLU A 232 -25.29 -30.31 9.25
C GLU A 232 -24.26 -29.21 8.98
N ILE A 233 -24.46 -28.43 7.93
CA ILE A 233 -23.59 -27.30 7.59
C ILE A 233 -23.60 -26.26 8.72
N ARG A 234 -24.78 -25.92 9.26
CA ARG A 234 -24.88 -24.99 10.40
C ARG A 234 -24.16 -25.52 11.64
N ALA A 235 -24.35 -26.81 11.96
CA ALA A 235 -23.70 -27.45 13.10
C ALA A 235 -22.16 -27.43 12.96
N ALA A 236 -21.64 -27.58 11.75
CA ALA A 236 -20.20 -27.48 11.49
C ALA A 236 -19.68 -26.03 11.51
N THR A 237 -20.48 -25.05 11.07
CA THR A 237 -20.03 -23.66 10.89
C THR A 237 -20.09 -22.84 12.18
N LEU A 238 -21.08 -23.08 13.04
CA LEU A 238 -21.30 -22.31 14.28
C LEU A 238 -20.09 -22.31 15.23
N PRO A 239 -19.47 -23.46 15.57
CA PRO A 239 -18.31 -23.49 16.46
C PRO A 239 -17.12 -22.71 15.90
N ILE A 240 -16.92 -22.76 14.58
CA ILE A 240 -15.83 -22.04 13.89
C ILE A 240 -16.05 -20.53 14.02
N LEU A 241 -17.29 -20.05 13.83
CA LEU A 241 -17.64 -18.64 13.99
C LEU A 241 -17.43 -18.15 15.44
N GLU A 242 -17.75 -18.98 16.44
CA GLU A 242 -17.50 -18.62 17.84
C GLU A 242 -16.01 -18.48 18.16
N GLU A 243 -15.17 -19.39 17.68
CA GLU A 243 -13.73 -19.32 17.87
C GLU A 243 -13.11 -18.12 17.13
N LEU A 244 -13.59 -17.81 15.92
CA LEU A 244 -13.17 -16.60 15.20
C LEU A 244 -13.50 -15.32 15.98
N ASN A 245 -14.70 -15.20 16.54
CA ASN A 245 -15.11 -14.05 17.37
C ASN A 245 -14.31 -13.95 18.68
N LYS A 246 -13.90 -15.08 19.28
CA LYS A 246 -12.98 -15.07 20.45
C LYS A 246 -11.59 -14.59 20.05
N PHE A 247 -11.09 -15.05 18.90
CA PHE A 247 -9.80 -14.66 18.39
C PHE A 247 -9.76 -13.16 18.06
N GLU A 248 -10.78 -12.64 17.38
CA GLU A 248 -10.91 -11.20 17.06
C GLU A 248 -10.84 -10.32 18.32
N ARG A 249 -11.59 -10.67 19.37
CA ARG A 249 -11.53 -9.94 20.65
C ARG A 249 -10.13 -9.90 21.27
N LYS A 250 -9.37 -11.00 21.19
CA LYS A 250 -7.99 -11.04 21.68
C LYS A 250 -7.07 -10.16 20.84
N VAL A 251 -7.24 -10.15 19.52
CA VAL A 251 -6.48 -9.25 18.63
C VAL A 251 -6.74 -7.78 18.99
N SER A 252 -8.00 -7.39 19.19
CA SER A 252 -8.33 -6.03 19.63
C SER A 252 -7.73 -5.69 21.00
N GLN A 253 -7.68 -6.64 21.93
CA GLN A 253 -7.03 -6.43 23.22
C GLN A 253 -5.51 -6.16 23.06
N PHE A 254 -4.83 -6.98 22.25
CA PHE A 254 -3.40 -6.80 22.00
C PHE A 254 -3.09 -5.46 21.33
N ASP A 255 -3.95 -4.99 20.42
CA ASP A 255 -3.79 -3.68 19.78
C ASP A 255 -3.82 -2.52 20.79
N ASN A 256 -4.79 -2.55 21.72
CA ASN A 256 -4.87 -1.55 22.80
C ASN A 256 -3.63 -1.56 23.70
N GLU A 257 -3.12 -2.75 24.05
CA GLU A 257 -1.90 -2.91 24.85
C GLU A 257 -0.66 -2.38 24.12
N PHE A 258 -0.57 -2.64 22.81
CA PHE A 258 0.52 -2.15 21.96
C PHE A 258 0.54 -0.63 21.87
N GLN A 259 -0.60 0.00 21.61
CA GLN A 259 -0.72 1.47 21.58
C GLN A 259 -0.35 2.12 22.92
N ALA A 260 -0.75 1.50 24.04
CA ALA A 260 -0.37 1.98 25.37
C ALA A 260 1.14 1.90 25.61
N LEU A 261 1.80 0.85 25.13
CA LEU A 261 3.24 0.68 25.24
C LEU A 261 4.00 1.67 24.35
N GLU A 262 3.51 1.93 23.14
CA GLU A 262 4.08 2.92 22.22
C GLU A 262 4.06 4.33 22.85
N SER A 263 2.93 4.72 23.43
CA SER A 263 2.77 6.01 24.12
C SER A 263 3.75 6.17 25.29
N LYS A 264 3.94 5.10 26.09
CA LYS A 264 4.93 5.08 27.18
C LYS A 264 6.36 5.22 26.64
N THR A 265 6.69 4.52 25.56
CA THR A 265 8.01 4.57 24.93
C THR A 265 8.32 5.98 24.39
N LYS A 266 7.36 6.60 23.71
CA LYS A 266 7.47 7.99 23.22
C LYS A 266 7.68 8.98 24.37
N THR A 267 6.97 8.80 25.47
CA THR A 267 7.12 9.64 26.68
C THR A 267 8.50 9.49 27.30
N ALA A 268 8.99 8.27 27.43
CA ALA A 268 10.33 7.99 27.97
C ALA A 268 11.44 8.57 27.09
N LEU A 269 11.33 8.43 25.77
CA LEU A 269 12.26 9.06 24.82
C LEU A 269 12.29 10.59 24.98
N GLY A 270 11.13 11.24 25.02
CA GLY A 270 11.06 12.68 25.24
C GLY A 270 11.56 13.14 26.63
N GLN A 271 11.62 12.25 27.62
CA GLN A 271 12.28 12.53 28.90
C GLN A 271 13.81 12.44 28.79
N ILE A 272 14.31 11.42 28.06
CA ILE A 272 15.74 11.25 27.79
C ILE A 272 16.27 12.42 26.97
N ASP A 273 15.55 12.84 25.93
CA ASP A 273 15.93 13.97 25.07
C ASP A 273 16.05 15.26 25.88
N ARG A 274 15.06 15.55 26.75
CA ARG A 274 15.11 16.72 27.65
C ARG A 274 16.27 16.66 28.63
N PHE A 275 16.57 15.50 29.19
CA PHE A 275 17.72 15.33 30.09
C PHE A 275 19.04 15.60 29.36
N ASN A 276 19.19 15.07 28.14
CA ASN A 276 20.36 15.30 27.30
C ASN A 276 20.51 16.79 26.91
N CYS A 277 19.41 17.43 26.50
CA CYS A 277 19.37 18.86 26.21
C CYS A 277 19.84 19.69 27.41
N SER A 278 19.30 19.42 28.61
CA SER A 278 19.65 20.15 29.82
C SER A 278 21.13 20.06 30.13
N LYS A 279 21.75 18.90 29.96
CA LYS A 279 23.17 18.66 30.26
C LYS A 279 24.11 19.25 29.20
N TYR A 280 23.75 19.14 27.93
CA TYR A 280 24.60 19.57 26.81
C TYR A 280 24.64 21.11 26.71
N TYR A 281 23.49 21.76 26.84
CA TYR A 281 23.37 23.21 26.70
C TYR A 281 23.54 24.00 28.01
N GLU A 282 23.72 23.34 29.17
CA GLU A 282 23.90 23.99 30.48
C GLU A 282 25.03 25.03 30.50
N LYS A 283 26.07 24.78 29.71
CA LYS A 283 27.28 25.62 29.64
C LYS A 283 27.18 26.75 28.63
N LEU A 284 26.14 26.76 27.79
CA LEU A 284 25.92 27.78 26.77
C LEU A 284 25.03 28.89 27.33
N THR A 285 25.41 30.14 27.06
CA THR A 285 24.53 31.28 27.37
C THR A 285 23.44 31.34 26.31
N VAL A 286 22.25 30.84 26.66
CA VAL A 286 21.09 30.82 25.76
C VAL A 286 20.07 31.90 26.15
N THR A 287 19.48 32.51 25.13
CA THR A 287 18.36 33.44 25.27
C THR A 287 17.04 32.67 25.15
N THR A 288 16.20 32.70 26.19
CA THR A 288 14.87 32.07 26.15
C THR A 288 13.79 33.11 25.90
N LEU A 289 12.94 32.88 24.91
CA LEU A 289 11.76 33.71 24.64
C LEU A 289 10.54 33.23 25.45
N GLN A 290 9.51 34.09 25.55
CA GLN A 290 8.28 33.80 26.30
C GLN A 290 7.53 32.54 25.83
N ASN A 291 7.73 32.13 24.58
CA ASN A 291 7.14 30.92 24.01
C ASN A 291 7.97 29.63 24.28
N GLY A 292 8.99 29.71 25.14
CA GLY A 292 9.85 28.57 25.49
C GLY A 292 11.02 28.34 24.52
N LYS A 293 11.01 28.98 23.34
CA LYS A 293 12.11 28.83 22.38
C LYS A 293 13.42 29.36 22.93
N LYS A 294 14.49 28.61 22.72
CA LYS A 294 15.84 28.95 23.19
C LYS A 294 16.78 29.20 22.01
N TYR A 295 17.62 30.22 22.14
CA TYR A 295 18.52 30.67 21.10
C TYR A 295 19.95 30.81 21.60
N TYR A 296 20.90 30.35 20.81
CA TYR A 296 22.33 30.59 21.00
C TYR A 296 22.80 31.68 20.04
N LEU A 297 23.61 32.62 20.55
CA LEU A 297 24.13 33.75 19.78
C LEU A 297 25.61 33.51 19.46
N GLY A 298 25.91 33.37 18.17
CA GLY A 298 27.27 33.19 17.69
C GLY A 298 28.12 34.44 17.86
N ASP A 299 29.27 34.28 18.50
CA ASP A 299 30.25 35.34 18.76
C ASP A 299 31.13 35.68 17.54
N LYS A 300 31.30 34.74 16.61
CA LYS A 300 32.11 34.91 15.40
C LYS A 300 31.28 35.45 14.23
N LYS A 301 31.90 36.33 13.43
CA LYS A 301 31.37 36.75 12.13
C LYS A 301 31.76 35.73 11.07
N VAL A 302 30.77 35.12 10.43
CA VAL A 302 30.96 34.03 9.45
C VAL A 302 29.99 34.15 8.29
N THR A 303 30.23 33.42 7.20
CA THR A 303 29.29 33.40 6.07
C THR A 303 27.97 32.72 6.47
N TRP A 304 26.89 32.96 5.71
CA TRP A 304 25.60 32.33 6.01
C TRP A 304 25.70 30.79 5.99
N ARG A 305 26.51 30.24 5.07
CA ARG A 305 26.72 28.79 4.96
C ARG A 305 27.47 28.24 6.17
N ASP A 306 28.50 28.95 6.63
CA ASP A 306 29.27 28.54 7.80
C ASP A 306 28.43 28.66 9.08
N ALA A 307 27.62 29.72 9.20
CA ALA A 307 26.67 29.88 10.31
C ALA A 307 25.69 28.70 10.38
N LYS A 308 25.13 28.31 9.22
CA LYS A 308 24.27 27.12 9.12
C LYS A 308 24.99 25.87 9.62
N HIS A 309 26.21 25.65 9.12
CA HIS A 309 27.01 24.50 9.48
C HIS A 309 27.34 24.46 10.97
N ILE A 310 27.78 25.57 11.56
CA ILE A 310 28.10 25.68 12.98
C ILE A 310 26.88 25.36 13.85
N CYS A 311 25.69 25.86 13.50
CA CYS A 311 24.48 25.49 14.25
C CYS A 311 24.20 23.98 14.13
N GLU A 312 24.31 23.40 12.93
CA GLU A 312 24.05 21.98 12.70
C GLU A 312 25.06 21.04 13.38
N GLU A 313 26.35 21.42 13.43
CA GLU A 313 27.40 20.66 14.14
C GLU A 313 27.19 20.60 15.66
N ASN A 314 26.41 21.55 16.20
CA ASN A 314 26.09 21.62 17.63
C ASN A 314 24.64 21.17 17.91
N ASP A 315 24.05 20.35 17.04
CA ASP A 315 22.67 19.83 17.15
C ASP A 315 21.61 20.93 17.28
N MET A 316 21.87 22.11 16.71
CA MET A 316 20.96 23.25 16.62
C MET A 316 20.59 23.50 15.14
N SER A 317 19.88 24.59 14.89
CA SER A 317 19.62 25.06 13.53
C SER A 317 19.71 26.57 13.47
N LEU A 318 20.02 27.17 12.31
CA LEU A 318 19.82 28.60 12.16
C LEU A 318 18.38 28.98 12.51
N ALA A 319 18.20 30.09 13.22
CA ALA A 319 16.92 30.47 13.81
C ALA A 319 15.87 30.86 12.77
N SER A 320 14.64 30.38 12.98
CA SER A 320 13.46 30.77 12.19
C SER A 320 12.56 31.71 13.01
N LEU A 321 12.58 33.00 12.70
CA LEU A 321 11.78 34.02 13.41
C LEU A 321 10.49 34.30 12.63
N LYS A 322 9.46 33.52 12.95
CA LYS A 322 8.22 33.44 12.18
C LYS A 322 7.21 34.53 12.55
N THR A 323 7.51 35.36 13.54
CA THR A 323 6.65 36.47 13.96
C THR A 323 7.45 37.75 14.21
N ARG A 324 6.82 38.91 13.94
CA ARG A 324 7.42 40.22 14.26
C ARG A 324 7.78 40.36 15.74
N ARG A 325 6.99 39.74 16.62
CA ARG A 325 7.23 39.74 18.06
C ARG A 325 8.51 38.98 18.42
N GLU A 326 8.76 37.81 17.81
CA GLU A 326 10.02 37.06 17.99
C GLU A 326 11.22 37.89 17.55
N ILE A 327 11.16 38.55 16.37
CA ILE A 327 12.24 39.40 15.87
C ILE A 327 12.55 40.54 16.87
N LYS A 328 11.52 41.27 17.35
CA LYS A 328 11.70 42.37 18.31
C LYS A 328 12.25 41.88 19.64
N LEU A 329 11.73 40.77 20.17
CA LEU A 329 12.14 40.24 21.47
C LEU A 329 13.58 39.73 21.39
N LEU A 330 13.90 38.95 20.37
CA LEU A 330 15.24 38.43 20.18
C LEU A 330 16.24 39.56 20.00
N TRP A 331 15.94 40.59 19.20
CA TRP A 331 16.82 41.76 19.07
C TRP A 331 17.06 42.51 20.38
N ARG A 332 16.06 42.64 21.25
CA ARG A 332 16.22 43.32 22.55
C ARG A 332 17.07 42.53 23.54
N VAL A 333 16.95 41.20 23.52
CA VAL A 333 17.58 40.32 24.53
C VAL A 333 18.95 39.84 24.06
N ALA A 334 19.08 39.62 22.76
CA ALA A 334 20.34 39.33 22.13
C ALA A 334 21.13 40.64 22.07
N LYS A 335 22.15 40.77 22.92
CA LYS A 335 23.14 41.86 22.89
C LYS A 335 24.02 41.76 21.63
N ILE A 336 23.38 41.65 20.47
CA ILE A 336 23.99 41.49 19.16
C ILE A 336 24.81 42.75 18.91
N ASP A 337 26.02 42.56 18.39
CA ASP A 337 26.84 43.65 17.88
C ASP A 337 25.99 44.52 16.95
N LYS A 338 25.80 45.79 17.34
CA LYS A 338 24.91 46.73 16.67
C LYS A 338 25.44 47.16 15.30
N GLU A 339 26.61 46.67 14.88
CA GLU A 339 27.26 47.09 13.64
C GLU A 339 27.09 46.11 12.48
N SER A 340 26.88 44.80 12.71
CA SER A 340 26.95 43.80 11.61
C SER A 340 25.74 42.86 11.49
N GLY A 341 24.75 42.95 12.38
CA GLY A 341 23.56 42.11 12.33
C GLY A 341 23.83 40.63 12.55
N SER A 342 22.82 39.78 12.35
CA SER A 342 22.97 38.33 12.51
C SER A 342 22.18 37.52 11.50
N TRP A 343 22.80 36.49 10.93
CA TRP A 343 22.18 35.54 10.01
C TRP A 343 21.07 34.72 10.68
N LEU A 344 20.02 34.48 9.89
CA LEU A 344 18.87 33.64 10.22
C LEU A 344 18.72 32.53 9.19
N SER A 345 17.78 31.60 9.41
CA SER A 345 17.63 30.44 8.55
C SER A 345 17.07 30.73 7.16
N ALA A 346 16.48 31.91 6.94
CA ALA A 346 15.73 32.19 5.72
C ALA A 346 16.67 32.45 4.54
N SER A 347 16.31 31.89 3.39
CA SER A 347 16.98 32.15 2.12
C SER A 347 16.04 31.90 0.93
N ASP A 348 16.42 32.40 -0.23
CA ASP A 348 15.80 32.09 -1.52
C ASP A 348 16.75 31.32 -2.46
N ILE A 349 17.83 30.75 -1.91
CA ILE A 349 18.78 29.89 -2.64
C ILE A 349 18.02 28.76 -3.35
N GLY A 350 18.22 28.63 -4.66
CA GLY A 350 17.54 27.62 -5.47
C GLY A 350 16.06 27.92 -5.74
N ARG A 351 15.60 29.15 -5.45
CA ARG A 351 14.23 29.64 -5.68
C ARG A 351 14.25 30.91 -6.52
N ARG A 352 13.07 31.45 -6.79
CA ARG A 352 12.94 32.76 -7.46
C ARG A 352 13.43 33.86 -6.51
N PRO A 353 14.28 34.80 -6.97
CA PRO A 353 14.71 35.94 -6.17
C PRO A 353 13.53 36.67 -5.50
N GLY A 354 13.67 36.98 -4.21
CA GLY A 354 12.62 37.64 -3.41
C GLY A 354 11.54 36.68 -2.87
N HIS A 355 11.68 35.37 -3.05
CA HIS A 355 10.81 34.33 -2.48
C HIS A 355 11.51 33.58 -1.35
N PHE A 356 11.87 34.31 -0.29
CA PHE A 356 12.52 33.74 0.90
C PHE A 356 11.60 32.78 1.66
N VAL A 357 12.18 31.67 2.12
CA VAL A 357 11.52 30.71 2.99
C VAL A 357 12.39 30.42 4.21
N TRP A 358 11.74 30.18 5.34
CA TRP A 358 12.38 29.62 6.53
C TRP A 358 12.77 28.16 6.28
N ARG A 359 13.53 27.58 7.21
CA ARG A 359 13.96 26.16 7.14
C ARG A 359 12.78 25.19 6.99
N GLY A 360 11.65 25.48 7.64
CA GLY A 360 10.43 24.66 7.57
C GLY A 360 9.62 24.80 6.27
N GLY A 361 10.09 25.63 5.34
CA GLY A 361 9.42 25.87 4.05
C GLY A 361 8.38 26.98 4.09
N GLU A 362 8.07 27.55 5.26
CA GLU A 362 7.15 28.67 5.39
C GLU A 362 7.74 29.94 4.76
N ARG A 363 6.89 30.73 4.10
CA ARG A 363 7.32 31.98 3.45
C ARG A 363 7.62 33.05 4.49
N VAL A 364 8.68 33.83 4.24
CA VAL A 364 8.96 35.06 5.00
C VAL A 364 7.91 36.12 4.63
N SER A 365 7.47 36.91 5.61
CA SER A 365 6.51 38.00 5.38
C SER A 365 7.09 39.06 4.43
N ARG A 366 6.22 39.63 3.58
CA ARG A 366 6.57 40.75 2.67
C ARG A 366 6.10 42.11 3.19
N GLU A 367 5.52 42.15 4.38
CA GLU A 367 5.04 43.39 4.99
C GLU A 367 6.23 44.33 5.28
N LYS A 368 6.10 45.60 4.91
CA LYS A 368 7.21 46.57 4.97
C LYS A 368 7.79 46.77 6.37
N ASP A 369 7.01 46.56 7.42
CA ASP A 369 7.41 46.75 8.82
C ASP A 369 8.30 45.61 9.35
N TRP A 370 8.45 44.51 8.61
CA TRP A 370 9.40 43.44 8.90
C TRP A 370 10.81 43.75 8.42
N TRP A 371 10.94 44.56 7.38
CA TRP A 371 12.19 44.78 6.67
C TRP A 371 12.84 46.11 7.05
N ALA A 372 14.15 46.20 6.87
CA ALA A 372 14.87 47.45 7.04
C ALA A 372 14.43 48.45 5.95
N LYS A 373 14.68 49.74 6.17
CA LYS A 373 14.29 50.77 5.19
C LYS A 373 15.00 50.49 3.86
N ASN A 374 14.21 50.38 2.79
CA ASN A 374 14.65 49.99 1.45
C ASN A 374 15.06 48.51 1.31
N GLU A 375 14.64 47.62 2.21
CA GLU A 375 14.79 46.17 2.04
C GLU A 375 13.43 45.48 1.80
N PRO A 376 13.40 44.35 1.08
CA PRO A 376 14.49 43.81 0.24
C PRO A 376 14.64 44.65 -1.05
N ASN A 377 15.85 45.15 -1.37
CA ASN A 377 16.09 45.98 -2.57
C ASN A 377 16.64 45.22 -3.78
N ASP A 378 17.09 43.98 -3.61
CA ASP A 378 17.76 43.20 -4.67
C ASP A 378 18.92 43.98 -5.32
N PHE A 379 19.68 44.72 -4.50
CA PHE A 379 20.74 45.62 -4.97
C PHE A 379 21.82 44.86 -5.76
N GLY A 380 21.99 43.57 -5.46
CA GLY A 380 22.90 42.63 -6.10
C GLY A 380 22.44 41.93 -7.40
N LYS A 381 21.26 42.23 -7.97
CA LYS A 381 20.70 41.52 -9.16
C LYS A 381 20.57 40.01 -8.97
N GLY A 382 19.91 39.56 -7.91
CA GLY A 382 19.69 38.14 -7.59
C GLY A 382 20.83 37.47 -6.82
N LYS A 383 21.73 38.25 -6.19
CA LYS A 383 22.85 37.72 -5.36
C LYS A 383 22.58 37.79 -3.86
N GLU A 384 21.57 38.52 -3.43
CA GLU A 384 21.18 38.71 -2.03
C GLU A 384 20.16 37.65 -1.64
N ALA A 385 20.66 36.45 -1.36
CA ALA A 385 19.81 35.28 -1.18
C ALA A 385 19.62 34.88 0.29
N CYS A 386 20.31 35.54 1.23
CA CYS A 386 20.41 35.12 2.62
C CYS A 386 19.89 36.20 3.57
N ILE A 387 19.03 35.79 4.50
CA ILE A 387 18.34 36.71 5.41
C ILE A 387 19.05 36.79 6.75
N GLY A 388 19.20 38.01 7.24
CA GLY A 388 19.60 38.30 8.61
C GLY A 388 18.66 39.28 9.30
N VAL A 389 18.97 39.59 10.57
CA VAL A 389 18.29 40.60 11.38
C VAL A 389 19.26 41.68 11.84
N PHE A 390 18.84 42.93 11.69
CA PHE A 390 19.56 44.12 12.10
C PHE A 390 18.59 45.20 12.58
N ASN A 391 18.84 45.78 13.75
CA ASN A 391 18.01 46.83 14.35
C ASN A 391 16.51 46.48 14.38
N ASP A 392 16.19 45.28 14.85
CA ASP A 392 14.85 44.69 14.88
C ASP A 392 14.17 44.45 13.52
N SER A 393 14.86 44.68 12.41
CA SER A 393 14.34 44.47 11.06
C SER A 393 15.12 43.39 10.30
N LEU A 394 14.46 42.73 9.36
CA LEU A 394 15.10 41.80 8.43
C LEU A 394 15.87 42.56 7.35
N PHE A 395 16.99 41.98 6.92
CA PHE A 395 17.75 42.40 5.74
C PHE A 395 18.05 41.20 4.87
N SER A 396 18.28 41.44 3.58
CA SER A 396 18.82 40.43 2.66
C SER A 396 20.19 40.89 2.20
N ASP A 397 21.17 40.00 2.22
CA ASP A 397 22.53 40.30 1.79
C ASP A 397 23.14 39.11 1.04
N PRO A 398 24.26 39.30 0.31
CA PRO A 398 24.98 38.21 -0.31
C PRO A 398 25.44 37.18 0.73
N CYS A 399 25.16 35.90 0.49
CA CYS A 399 25.45 34.82 1.44
C CYS A 399 26.94 34.66 1.82
N ASN A 400 27.85 35.24 1.04
CA ASN A 400 29.30 35.24 1.29
C ASN A 400 29.76 36.37 2.23
N TYR A 401 28.87 37.30 2.60
CA TYR A 401 29.18 38.32 3.60
C TYR A 401 29.25 37.67 4.98
N THR A 402 30.08 38.26 5.84
CA THR A 402 30.26 37.76 7.21
C THR A 402 29.41 38.57 8.18
N ALA A 403 28.56 37.90 8.94
CA ALA A 403 27.79 38.48 10.03
C ALA A 403 27.81 37.53 11.23
N HIS A 404 27.34 37.98 12.39
CA HIS A 404 27.03 37.06 13.49
C HIS A 404 25.89 36.12 13.07
N PHE A 405 25.52 35.18 13.92
CA PHE A 405 24.46 34.24 13.61
C PHE A 405 23.68 33.86 14.85
N ILE A 406 22.44 33.42 14.64
CA ILE A 406 21.57 32.98 15.72
C ILE A 406 21.14 31.55 15.44
N CYS A 407 21.46 30.65 16.37
CA CYS A 407 20.96 29.29 16.35
C CYS A 407 19.71 29.18 17.24
N GLU A 408 18.76 28.37 16.81
CA GLU A 408 17.59 27.91 17.56
C GLU A 408 17.85 26.47 18.01
N LEU A 409 17.62 26.20 19.29
CA LEU A 409 17.77 24.87 19.88
C LEU A 409 16.63 23.95 19.39
N PRO A 410 16.81 22.62 19.43
CA PRO A 410 15.74 21.67 19.14
C PRO A 410 14.50 21.91 20.02
N ALA A 411 13.31 21.62 19.48
CA ALA A 411 12.06 21.85 20.20
C ALA A 411 11.92 20.98 21.46
N GLU A 412 12.56 19.82 21.44
CA GLU A 412 12.69 18.89 22.56
C GLU A 412 13.49 19.49 23.72
N CYS A 413 14.26 20.56 23.45
CA CYS A 413 15.06 21.28 24.44
C CYS A 413 14.38 22.55 25.00
N TYR A 414 13.14 22.85 24.63
CA TYR A 414 12.38 24.02 25.12
C TYR A 414 11.93 23.87 26.57
#